data_AF-A0A1J3C9K4-F1
#
_entry.id   AF-A0A1J3C9K4-F1
#
_cell.length_a   1.000
_cell.length_b   1.000
_cell.length_c   1.000
_cell.angle_alpha   90.00
_cell.angle_beta   90.00
_cell.angle_gamma   90.00
#
_symmetry.space_group_name_H-M   'P 1'
#
loop_
_entity.id
_entity.type
_entity.pdbx_description
1 polymer ?
#
loop_
_entity_poly.entity_id
_entity_poly.type
_entity_poly.pdbx_seq_one_letter_code
_entity_poly.pdbx_strand_id
1 'polypeptide(L)' 'EPDTVTFNTLIHGLFLHNKVSEAVALVERMVLKGCQPDERTYRALVNGVCKRGDTDLALTLLKKMEAEKLEPDVVIYS' A
#
# COMPACT_ATOMS: atom_id res chain seq x y z
N GLU A 1 -19.23 9.63 -2.77
CA GLU A 1 -18.15 8.76 -3.30
C GLU A 1 -17.19 8.41 -2.18
N PRO A 2 -16.55 7.23 -2.18
CA PRO A 2 -15.45 6.96 -1.26
C PRO A 2 -14.26 7.87 -1.61
N ASP A 3 -13.69 8.49 -0.59
CA ASP A 3 -12.51 9.35 -0.66
C ASP A 3 -11.24 8.60 -0.25
N THR A 4 -10.08 9.27 -0.33
CA THR A 4 -8.78 8.71 0.07
C THR A 4 -8.79 8.15 1.50
N VAL A 5 -9.49 8.81 2.44
CA VAL A 5 -9.59 8.34 3.84
C VAL A 5 -10.34 7.01 3.92
N THR A 6 -11.42 6.86 3.15
CA THR A 6 -12.19 5.61 3.07
C THR A 6 -11.34 4.48 2.54
N PHE A 7 -10.59 4.70 1.45
CA PHE A 7 -9.69 3.70 0.88
C PHE A 7 -8.59 3.30 1.86
N ASN A 8 -7.89 4.28 2.44
CA ASN A 8 -6.80 4.03 3.39
C ASN A 8 -7.27 3.21 4.61
N THR A 9 -8.46 3.51 5.13
CA THR A 9 -9.05 2.79 6.26
C THR A 9 -9.32 1.33 5.94
N LEU A 10 -9.92 1.06 4.77
CA LEU A 10 -10.19 -0.31 4.31
C LEU A 10 -8.90 -1.08 4.01
N ILE A 11 -7.94 -0.44 3.34
CA ILE A 11 -6.62 -1.01 3.05
C ILE A 11 -5.92 -1.43 4.35
N HIS A 12 -5.92 -0.56 5.37
CA HIS A 12 -5.35 -0.87 6.67
C HIS A 12 -6.05 -2.05 7.35
N GLY A 13 -7.39 -2.09 7.32
CA GLY A 13 -8.17 -3.21 7.86
C GLY A 13 -7.85 -4.54 7.18
N LEU A 14 -7.66 -4.54 5.86
CA LEU A 14 -7.29 -5.73 5.09
C LEU A 14 -5.89 -6.25 5.49
N PHE A 15 -4.93 -5.36 5.74
CA PHE A 15 -3.61 -5.76 6.24
C PHE A 15 -3.64 -6.37 7.63
N LEU A 16 -4.45 -5.82 8.56
CA LEU A 16 -4.63 -6.40 9.89
C LEU A 16 -5.17 -7.84 9.85
N HIS A 17 -5.91 -8.18 8.80
CA HIS A 17 -6.48 -9.52 8.59
C HIS A 17 -5.69 -10.36 7.59
N ASN A 18 -4.45 -9.97 7.26
CA ASN A 18 -3.56 -10.66 6.32
C ASN A 18 -4.17 -10.86 4.91
N LYS A 19 -5.15 -10.04 4.53
CA LYS A 19 -5.84 -10.06 3.23
C LYS A 19 -5.10 -9.19 2.21
N VAL A 20 -3.82 -9.50 2.00
CA VAL A 20 -2.93 -8.61 1.22
C VAL A 20 -3.35 -8.49 -0.24
N SER A 21 -3.78 -9.57 -0.88
CA SER A 21 -4.23 -9.52 -2.28
C SER A 21 -5.45 -8.60 -2.46
N GLU A 22 -6.38 -8.62 -1.49
CA GLU A 22 -7.54 -7.71 -1.47
C GLU A 22 -7.08 -6.25 -1.28
N ALA A 23 -6.09 -6.02 -0.41
CA ALA A 23 -5.54 -4.69 -0.18
C ALA A 23 -4.86 -4.10 -1.41
N VAL A 24 -4.07 -4.91 -2.14
CA VAL A 24 -3.42 -4.49 -3.40
C VAL A 24 -4.47 -4.14 -4.46
N ALA A 25 -5.48 -4.99 -4.65
CA ALA A 25 -6.57 -4.72 -5.60
C ALA A 25 -7.35 -3.45 -5.24
N LEU A 26 -7.49 -3.16 -3.94
CA LEU A 26 -8.17 -1.95 -3.47
C LEU A 26 -7.36 -0.67 -3.78
N VAL A 27 -6.03 -0.74 -3.74
CA VAL A 27 -5.14 0.36 -4.14
C VAL A 27 -5.22 0.61 -5.65
N GLU A 28 -5.28 -0.43 -6.47
CA GLU A 28 -5.51 -0.28 -7.91
C GLU A 28 -6.85 0.41 -8.20
N ARG A 29 -7.92 0.03 -7.48
CA ARG A 29 -9.22 0.69 -7.58
C ARG A 29 -9.19 2.15 -7.13
N MET A 30 -8.39 2.48 -6.11
CA MET A 30 -8.20 3.85 -5.65
C MET A 30 -7.63 4.72 -6.78
N VAL A 31 -6.56 4.25 -7.44
CA VAL A 31 -5.94 4.92 -8.59
C VAL A 31 -6.92 5.07 -9.76
N LEU A 32 -7.66 4.02 -10.10
CA LEU A 32 -8.67 4.07 -11.18
C LEU A 32 -9.79 5.10 -10.93
N LYS A 33 -10.05 5.44 -9.67
CA LYS A 33 -11.00 6.48 -9.28
C LYS A 33 -10.40 7.88 -9.22
N GLY A 34 -9.12 8.04 -9.56
CA GLY A 34 -8.41 9.31 -9.45
C GLY A 34 -8.02 9.68 -8.02
N CYS A 35 -8.20 8.77 -7.05
CA CYS A 35 -7.68 8.94 -5.70
C CYS A 35 -6.22 8.49 -5.69
N GLN A 36 -5.29 9.38 -5.32
CA GLN A 36 -3.88 9.04 -5.30
C GLN A 36 -3.50 8.35 -3.98
N PRO A 37 -2.88 7.16 -4.02
CA PRO A 37 -2.27 6.55 -2.85
C PRO A 37 -1.26 7.50 -2.22
N ASP A 38 -1.21 7.54 -0.89
CA ASP A 38 -0.24 8.32 -0.13
C ASP A 38 0.84 7.41 0.47
N GLU A 39 1.82 8.03 1.14
CA GLU A 39 2.90 7.33 1.84
C GLU A 39 2.37 6.29 2.84
N ARG A 40 1.24 6.57 3.52
CA ARG A 40 0.65 5.64 4.50
C ARG A 40 0.15 4.37 3.82
N THR A 41 -0.47 4.51 2.66
CA THR A 41 -0.96 3.38 1.85
C THR A 41 0.19 2.48 1.40
N TYR A 42 1.27 3.05 0.89
CA TYR A 42 2.44 2.29 0.48
C TYR A 42 3.18 1.65 1.67
N ARG A 43 3.31 2.35 2.80
CA ARG A 43 3.91 1.78 4.02
C ARG A 43 3.12 0.56 4.51
N ALA A 44 1.80 0.64 4.50
CA ALA A 44 0.93 -0.48 4.87
C ALA A 44 1.09 -1.66 3.91
N LEU A 45 1.15 -1.37 2.61
CA LEU A 45 1.43 -2.33 1.54
C LEU A 45 2.75 -3.06 1.73
N VAL A 46 3.86 -2.34 1.88
CA VAL A 46 5.18 -2.95 2.04
C VAL A 46 5.23 -3.79 3.33
N ASN A 47 4.73 -3.27 4.45
CA ASN A 47 4.69 -4.02 5.71
C ASN A 47 3.88 -5.33 5.58
N GLY A 48 2.69 -5.27 4.98
CA GLY A 48 1.84 -6.46 4.79
C GLY A 48 2.45 -7.48 3.84
N VAL A 49 3.12 -7.01 2.78
CA VAL A 49 3.78 -7.87 1.80
C VAL A 49 5.07 -8.50 2.37
N CYS A 50 5.87 -7.74 3.12
CA CYS A 50 7.03 -8.26 3.86
C CYS A 50 6.64 -9.32 4.88
N LYS A 51 5.53 -9.13 5.62
CA LYS A 51 5.00 -10.14 6.56
C LYS A 51 4.55 -11.45 5.90
N ARG A 52 4.18 -11.41 4.62
CA ARG A 52 3.87 -12.61 3.82
C ARG A 52 5.13 -13.30 3.27
N GLY A 53 6.30 -12.64 3.35
CA GLY A 53 7.55 -13.11 2.75
C GLY A 53 7.64 -12.89 1.24
N ASP A 54 6.75 -12.08 0.66
CA ASP A 54 6.73 -11.81 -0.78
C ASP A 54 7.60 -10.59 -1.12
N THR A 55 8.92 -10.79 -1.06
CA THR A 55 9.91 -9.72 -1.22
C THR A 55 9.90 -9.07 -2.60
N ASP A 56 9.54 -9.80 -3.65
CA ASP A 56 9.49 -9.28 -5.02
C ASP A 56 8.37 -8.24 -5.18
N LEU A 57 7.19 -8.53 -4.63
CA LEU A 57 6.10 -7.57 -4.60
C LEU A 57 6.44 -6.36 -3.72
N ALA A 58 7.12 -6.56 -2.58
CA ALA A 58 7.54 -5.45 -1.71
C ALA A 58 8.51 -4.50 -2.45
N LEU A 59 9.50 -5.04 -3.16
CA LEU A 59 10.44 -4.26 -3.96
C LEU A 59 9.75 -3.52 -5.11
N THR A 60 8.75 -4.16 -5.75
CA THR A 60 7.97 -3.53 -6.81
C THR A 60 7.17 -2.34 -6.28
N LEU A 61 6.56 -2.48 -5.11
CA LEU A 61 5.80 -1.42 -4.46
C LEU A 61 6.70 -0.26 -4.00
N LEU A 62 7.90 -0.55 -3.48
CA LEU A 62 8.90 0.47 -3.13
C LEU A 62 9.34 1.28 -4.35
N LYS A 63 9.68 0.62 -5.47
CA LYS A 63 10.03 1.30 -6.72
C LYS A 63 8.92 2.19 -7.24
N LYS A 64 7.66 1.76 -7.09
CA LYS A 64 6.50 2.56 -7.47
C LYS A 64 6.35 3.80 -6.58
N MET A 65 6.59 3.65 -5.29
CA MET A 65 6.56 4.76 -4.33
C MET A 65 7.65 5.81 -4.64
N GLU A 66 8.87 5.37 -4.95
CA GLU A 66 9.96 6.25 -5.40
C GLU A 66 9.63 6.99 -6.71
N ALA A 67 9.03 6.29 -7.69
CA ALA A 67 8.61 6.89 -8.95
C ALA A 67 7.51 7.96 -8.75
N GLU A 68 6.66 7.79 -7.74
CA GLU A 68 5.62 8.74 -7.35
C GLU A 68 6.14 9.88 -6.44
N LYS A 69 7.47 9.95 -6.20
CA LYS A 69 8.15 10.92 -5.30
C LYS A 69 7.65 10.88 -3.85
N LEU A 70 7.08 9.76 -3.44
CA LEU A 70 6.75 9.50 -2.04
C LEU A 70 8.01 8.89 -1.43
N GLU A 71 8.75 9.66 -0.62
CA GLU A 71 9.99 9.15 -0.04
C GLU A 71 9.68 8.02 0.94
N PRO A 72 10.30 6.83 0.79
CA PRO A 72 10.21 5.78 1.79
C PRO A 72 10.88 6.26 3.07
N ASP A 73 10.07 6.53 4.09
CA ASP A 73 10.60 6.79 5.42
C ASP A 73 11.42 5.57 5.88
N VAL A 74 12.59 5.86 6.44
CA VAL A 74 13.72 4.94 6.71
C VAL A 74 13.35 3.79 7.68
N VAL A 75 12.15 3.82 8.26
CA VAL A 75 11.64 2.85 9.26
C VAL A 75 11.09 1.55 8.63
N ILE A 76 11.15 1.36 7.31
CA ILE A 76 10.52 0.21 6.63
C ILE A 76 11.30 -1.12 6.78
N TYR A 77 12.53 -1.11 7.33
CA TYR A 77 13.43 -2.28 7.38
C TYR A 77 13.70 -2.92 8.76
N SER A 78 12.87 -2.72 9.80
CA SER A 78 13.09 -3.34 11.12
C SER A 78 12.25 -4.59 11.37
#